data_AF-A0A846BV93-F1
#
_entry.id   AF-A0A846BV93-F1
#
_cell.length_a   1.000
_cell.length_b   1.000
_cell.length_c   1.000
_cell.angle_alpha   90.00
_cell.angle_beta   90.00
_cell.angle_gamma   90.00
#
_symmetry.space_group_name_H-M   'P 1'
#
loop_
_entity.id
_entity.type
_entity.pdbx_description
1 polymer ?
#
loop_
_entity_poly.entity_id
_entity_poly.type
_entity_poly.pdbx_seq_one_letter_code
_entity_poly.pdbx_strand_id
1 'polypeptide(L)'
;MSYLEDNSRALFPCIFQVMYGICDGGSCPPFASGILLGQGRIKGATKQGRVWMIPLYKGMPVVIAGRRGPKGTWYKRPRQVETCVVINRRTIASNAKNNQNEPPIVVKQGKQSHQCHQLDIKGPCRLVYTPYSPGPCNARLWIEAAAHVPMVRRSF
;
A
#
# COMPACT_ATOMS: atom_id res chain seq x y z
N MET A 1 -23.84 -2.90 -38.32
CA MET A 1 -23.77 -3.44 -36.94
C MET A 1 -22.92 -2.48 -36.13
N SER A 2 -23.57 -1.67 -35.32
CA SER A 2 -23.05 -0.47 -34.65
C SER A 2 -22.64 -0.73 -33.19
N TYR A 3 -21.78 0.17 -32.64
CA TYR A 3 -21.53 0.48 -31.21
C TYR A 3 -20.60 -0.48 -30.42
N LEU A 4 -19.54 -0.11 -29.66
CA LEU A 4 -18.97 1.14 -29.09
C LEU A 4 -17.44 0.92 -28.84
N GLU A 5 -16.54 1.77 -29.36
CA GLU A 5 -15.86 2.92 -28.71
C GLU A 5 -14.63 2.62 -27.83
N ASP A 6 -13.53 3.25 -28.27
CA ASP A 6 -12.33 3.74 -27.60
C ASP A 6 -12.25 3.70 -26.06
N ASN A 7 -11.08 3.28 -25.55
CA ASN A 7 -10.37 4.14 -24.60
C ASN A 7 -8.86 3.84 -24.49
N SER A 8 -8.10 4.71 -25.14
CA SER A 8 -6.94 5.41 -24.59
C SER A 8 -5.83 4.60 -23.89
N ARG A 9 -4.68 4.63 -24.54
CA ARG A 9 -3.34 4.76 -23.93
C ARG A 9 -3.39 5.54 -22.61
N ALA A 10 -3.10 4.86 -21.50
CA ALA A 10 -2.58 5.50 -20.29
C ALA A 10 -1.16 5.00 -20.06
N LEU A 11 -0.21 5.67 -20.71
CA LEU A 11 1.21 5.57 -20.36
C LEU A 11 1.42 6.41 -19.10
N PHE A 12 1.53 5.74 -17.95
CA PHE A 12 2.15 6.32 -16.76
C PHE A 12 3.40 5.50 -16.42
N PRO A 13 4.61 6.09 -16.49
CA PRO A 13 5.80 5.47 -15.94
C PRO A 13 5.83 5.72 -14.43
N CYS A 14 6.29 4.70 -13.69
CA CYS A 14 7.05 4.74 -12.41
C CYS A 14 6.67 3.55 -11.52
N ILE A 15 7.58 2.57 -11.51
CA ILE A 15 7.99 1.70 -10.39
C ILE A 15 6.87 1.28 -9.40
N PHE A 16 6.57 -0.02 -9.40
CA PHE A 16 5.56 -0.76 -8.62
C PHE A 16 4.12 -0.72 -9.14
N GLN A 17 3.88 -1.44 -10.23
CA GLN A 17 2.54 -1.94 -10.56
C GLN A 17 2.66 -3.41 -10.97
N VAL A 18 2.28 -4.31 -10.07
CA VAL A 18 1.91 -5.68 -10.42
C VAL A 18 0.42 -5.82 -10.14
N MET A 19 -0.39 -5.31 -11.07
CA MET A 19 -1.82 -5.54 -11.11
C MET A 19 -2.21 -5.60 -12.57
N TYR A 20 -2.57 -6.79 -13.06
CA TYR A 20 -3.71 -6.91 -13.96
C TYR A 20 -4.48 -8.18 -13.59
N GLY A 21 -5.51 -7.94 -12.79
CA GLY A 21 -6.68 -8.76 -12.60
C GLY A 21 -7.77 -7.79 -12.19
N ILE A 22 -8.83 -7.66 -12.97
CA ILE A 22 -9.99 -6.82 -12.64
C ILE A 22 -10.56 -7.37 -11.33
N CYS A 23 -10.49 -6.56 -10.28
CA CYS A 23 -10.97 -6.93 -8.95
C CYS A 23 -12.47 -6.63 -8.85
N ASP A 24 -13.31 -7.56 -9.28
CA ASP A 24 -14.71 -7.55 -8.89
C ASP A 24 -14.80 -8.05 -7.44
N GLY A 25 -14.97 -7.13 -6.49
CA GLY A 25 -15.28 -7.45 -5.10
C GLY A 25 -14.08 -7.89 -4.23
N GLY A 26 -13.33 -6.91 -3.71
CA GLY A 26 -12.71 -7.01 -2.38
C GLY A 26 -11.57 -8.01 -2.14
N SER A 27 -11.06 -8.71 -3.16
CA SER A 27 -9.92 -9.63 -2.99
C SER A 27 -8.67 -9.12 -3.72
N CYS A 28 -7.67 -8.66 -2.97
CA CYS A 28 -6.37 -8.28 -3.52
C CYS A 28 -5.57 -9.53 -3.94
N PRO A 29 -4.91 -9.56 -5.11
CA PRO A 29 -4.07 -10.69 -5.49
C PRO A 29 -2.85 -10.75 -4.55
N PRO A 30 -2.53 -11.94 -4.02
CA PRO A 30 -1.40 -12.08 -3.13
C PRO A 30 -0.09 -11.94 -3.91
N PHE A 31 0.85 -11.15 -3.39
CA PHE A 31 2.20 -11.06 -3.96
C PHE A 31 2.86 -12.46 -4.00
N ALA A 32 3.29 -12.88 -5.19
CA ALA A 32 3.97 -14.15 -5.39
C ALA A 32 5.43 -14.08 -4.91
N SER A 33 5.86 -15.12 -4.19
CA SER A 33 7.28 -15.27 -3.82
C SER A 33 8.13 -15.38 -5.08
N GLY A 34 9.14 -14.51 -5.21
CA GLY A 34 10.09 -14.53 -6.34
C GLY A 34 10.81 -15.88 -6.51
N ILE A 35 10.95 -16.64 -5.42
CA ILE A 35 11.52 -18.00 -5.43
C ILE A 35 10.61 -18.97 -6.20
N LEU A 36 9.29 -18.90 -6.01
CA LEU A 36 8.34 -19.79 -6.68
C LEU A 36 8.20 -19.46 -8.17
N LEU A 37 8.26 -18.16 -8.51
CA LEU A 37 8.30 -17.69 -9.90
C LEU A 37 9.58 -18.17 -10.60
N GLY A 38 10.74 -17.98 -9.96
CA GLY A 38 12.03 -18.42 -10.52
C GLY A 38 12.14 -19.94 -10.72
N GLN A 39 11.47 -20.73 -9.88
CA GLN A 39 11.42 -22.20 -9.99
C GLN A 39 10.34 -22.70 -10.96
N GLY A 40 9.55 -21.82 -11.59
CA GLY A 40 8.45 -22.22 -12.47
C GLY A 40 7.32 -22.97 -11.76
N ARG A 41 7.18 -22.79 -10.44
CA ARG A 41 6.26 -23.56 -9.60
C ARG A 41 4.87 -22.93 -9.47
N ILE A 42 4.57 -21.88 -10.23
CA ILE A 42 3.25 -21.26 -10.26
C ILE A 42 2.58 -21.63 -11.57
N LYS A 43 1.42 -22.29 -11.48
CA LYS A 43 0.71 -22.86 -12.64
C LYS A 43 0.39 -21.76 -13.65
N GLY A 44 0.91 -21.90 -14.88
CA GLY A 44 0.65 -20.98 -15.99
C GLY A 44 1.32 -19.60 -15.88
N ALA A 45 2.23 -19.39 -14.92
CA ALA A 45 2.95 -18.13 -14.82
C ALA A 45 3.94 -17.96 -15.98
N THR A 46 3.85 -16.82 -16.68
CA THR A 46 4.68 -16.51 -17.85
C THR A 46 5.38 -15.17 -17.68
N LYS A 47 6.65 -15.07 -18.08
CA LYS A 47 7.41 -13.81 -17.99
C LYS A 47 7.28 -13.03 -19.30
N GLN A 48 6.68 -11.84 -19.24
CA GLN A 48 6.65 -10.87 -20.34
C GLN A 48 7.59 -9.71 -20.02
N GLY A 49 8.77 -9.70 -20.65
CA GLY A 49 9.82 -8.72 -20.38
C GLY A 49 10.25 -8.73 -18.91
N ARG A 50 9.98 -7.63 -18.19
CA ARG A 50 10.32 -7.47 -16.75
C ARG A 50 9.21 -7.93 -15.80
N VAL A 51 8.04 -8.33 -16.30
CA VAL A 51 6.85 -8.61 -15.49
C VAL A 51 6.43 -10.07 -15.62
N TRP A 52 5.86 -10.63 -14.55
CA TRP A 52 5.24 -11.96 -14.56
C TRP A 52 3.72 -11.83 -14.73
N MET A 53 3.20 -12.47 -15.77
CA MET A 53 1.78 -12.75 -15.96
C MET A 53 1.43 -14.00 -15.16
N ILE A 54 0.54 -13.87 -14.16
CA ILE A 54 0.16 -14.97 -13.28
C ILE A 54 -1.35 -15.22 -13.42
N PRO A 55 -1.79 -16.36 -13.97
CA PRO A 55 -3.20 -16.68 -14.07
C PRO A 55 -3.77 -17.07 -12.70
N LEU A 56 -4.96 -16.54 -12.41
CA LEU A 56 -5.68 -16.82 -11.17
C LEU A 56 -6.74 -17.90 -11.44
N TYR A 57 -6.81 -18.91 -10.57
CA TYR A 57 -7.82 -19.97 -10.60
C TYR A 57 -8.69 -19.84 -9.35
N LYS A 58 -10.00 -19.65 -9.52
CA LYS A 58 -10.92 -19.33 -8.39
C LYS A 58 -10.42 -18.14 -7.56
N GLY A 59 -9.91 -17.10 -8.23
CA GLY A 59 -9.36 -15.90 -7.58
C GLY A 59 -7.99 -16.08 -6.92
N MET A 60 -7.38 -17.27 -6.97
CA MET A 60 -6.06 -17.53 -6.35
C MET A 60 -5.05 -18.17 -7.31
N PRO A 61 -3.76 -17.80 -7.23
CA PRO A 61 -2.74 -18.50 -7.99
C PRO A 61 -2.44 -19.88 -7.38
N VAL A 62 -2.28 -20.87 -8.24
CA VAL A 62 -2.07 -22.28 -7.83
C VAL A 62 -0.57 -22.59 -7.86
N VAL A 63 -0.05 -23.07 -6.73
CA VAL A 63 1.36 -23.49 -6.60
C VAL A 63 1.48 -24.99 -6.83
N ILE A 64 2.40 -25.36 -7.70
CA ILE A 64 2.78 -26.74 -7.99
C ILE A 64 3.72 -27.23 -6.86
N ALA A 65 3.35 -28.35 -6.25
CA ALA A 65 4.14 -28.96 -5.19
C ALA A 65 5.51 -29.41 -5.74
N GLY A 66 6.57 -29.05 -5.02
CA GLY A 66 7.93 -29.45 -5.31
C GLY A 66 8.46 -30.36 -4.20
N ARG A 67 9.51 -31.12 -4.48
CA ARG A 67 10.13 -32.03 -3.50
C ARG A 67 10.83 -31.28 -2.35
N ARG A 68 11.36 -30.08 -2.59
CA ARG A 68 12.05 -29.22 -1.61
C ARG A 68 11.63 -27.76 -1.78
N GLY A 69 11.92 -26.93 -0.76
CA GLY A 69 11.71 -25.49 -0.79
C GLY A 69 10.37 -25.02 -0.19
N PRO A 70 10.12 -23.71 -0.19
CA PRO A 70 8.98 -23.13 0.49
C PRO A 70 7.66 -23.59 -0.15
N LYS A 71 6.64 -23.75 0.70
CA LYS A 71 5.26 -23.94 0.25
C LYS A 71 4.72 -22.62 -0.32
N GLY A 72 3.69 -22.71 -1.14
CA GLY A 72 2.94 -21.55 -1.64
C GLY A 72 2.25 -20.81 -0.50
N THR A 73 2.97 -19.94 0.20
CA THR A 73 2.39 -19.08 1.23
C THR A 73 2.01 -17.76 0.58
N TRP A 74 0.73 -17.64 0.25
CA TRP A 74 0.14 -16.38 -0.17
C TRP A 74 -0.07 -15.47 1.05
N TYR A 75 0.11 -14.16 0.88
CA TYR A 75 -0.18 -13.21 1.96
C TYR A 75 -1.71 -13.16 2.15
N LYS A 76 -2.22 -13.91 3.13
CA LYS A 76 -3.68 -14.12 3.34
C LYS A 76 -4.40 -12.96 4.00
N ARG A 77 -3.67 -11.97 4.52
CA ARG A 77 -4.26 -10.84 5.25
C ARG A 77 -3.90 -9.57 4.49
N PRO A 78 -4.82 -8.70 4.07
CA PRO A 78 -4.43 -7.32 3.82
C PRO A 78 -3.74 -6.81 5.10
N ARG A 79 -2.75 -5.93 4.98
CA ARG A 79 -2.19 -5.26 6.17
C ARG A 79 -3.36 -4.55 6.86
N GLN A 80 -3.93 -5.16 7.89
CA GLN A 80 -4.87 -4.54 8.84
C GLN A 80 -4.14 -3.55 9.76
N VAL A 81 -3.02 -3.02 9.30
CA VAL A 81 -2.28 -2.05 10.07
C VAL A 81 -2.89 -0.72 9.68
N GLU A 82 -3.91 -0.32 10.42
CA GLU A 82 -4.54 0.98 10.28
C GLU A 82 -3.42 2.02 10.31
N THR A 83 -3.25 2.71 9.18
CA THR A 83 -2.25 3.78 9.11
C THR A 83 -2.79 4.93 9.93
N CYS A 84 -2.03 5.31 10.95
CA CYS A 84 -2.42 6.38 11.84
C CYS A 84 -1.59 7.63 11.54
N VAL A 85 -2.27 8.71 11.17
CA VAL A 85 -1.66 10.01 10.86
C VAL A 85 -1.91 10.96 12.01
N VAL A 86 -0.85 11.55 12.55
CA VAL A 86 -0.88 12.49 13.66
C VAL A 86 -0.18 13.79 13.24
N ILE A 87 -0.76 14.92 13.57
CA ILE A 87 -0.15 16.24 13.35
C ILE A 87 0.57 16.65 14.64
N ASN A 88 1.88 16.87 14.56
CA ASN A 88 2.68 17.26 15.72
C ASN A 88 2.65 18.78 15.92
N ARG A 89 1.72 19.25 16.78
CA ARG A 89 1.60 20.67 17.16
C ARG A 89 2.90 21.24 17.73
N ARG A 90 3.70 20.46 18.46
CA ARG A 90 4.96 20.94 19.05
C ARG A 90 5.97 21.32 17.97
N THR A 91 6.08 20.50 16.93
CA THR A 91 6.94 20.78 15.76
C THR A 91 6.48 22.06 15.05
N ILE A 92 5.17 22.22 14.82
CA ILE A 92 4.62 23.45 14.21
C ILE A 92 4.98 24.69 15.05
N ALA A 93 4.79 24.62 16.36
CA ALA A 93 5.10 25.72 17.26
C ALA A 93 6.62 26.03 17.32
N SER A 94 7.47 25.00 17.29
CA SER A 94 8.93 25.16 17.25
C SER A 94 9.38 25.82 15.94
N ASN A 95 8.88 25.32 14.81
CA ASN A 95 9.17 25.85 13.49
C ASN A 95 8.85 27.34 13.40
N ALA A 96 7.67 27.74 13.89
CA ALA A 96 7.25 29.14 13.90
C ALA A 96 8.12 30.03 14.82
N LYS A 97 8.64 29.50 15.92
CA LYS A 97 9.49 30.26 16.87
C LYS A 97 10.94 30.37 16.39
N ASN A 98 11.48 29.30 15.83
CA ASN A 98 12.90 29.17 15.52
C ASN A 98 13.21 29.35 14.03
N ASN A 99 12.21 29.71 13.21
CA ASN A 99 12.31 29.73 11.75
C ASN A 99 12.87 28.41 11.17
N GLN A 100 12.45 27.28 11.75
CA GLN A 100 12.82 25.94 11.30
C GLN A 100 11.75 25.35 10.38
N ASN A 101 12.11 24.30 9.66
CA ASN A 101 11.26 23.69 8.63
C ASN A 101 11.14 22.17 8.80
N GLU A 102 11.02 21.72 10.05
CA GLU A 102 10.88 20.30 10.34
C GLU A 102 9.51 19.77 9.91
N PRO A 103 9.41 18.53 9.38
CA PRO A 103 8.15 17.95 8.92
C PRO A 103 7.17 17.70 10.10
N PRO A 104 6.01 18.35 10.15
CA PRO A 104 5.10 18.25 11.31
C PRO A 104 4.14 17.06 11.24
N ILE A 105 3.97 16.42 10.09
CA ILE A 105 3.03 15.32 9.88
C ILE A 105 3.74 14.01 10.18
N VAL A 106 3.18 13.19 11.08
CA VAL A 106 3.71 11.89 11.48
C VAL A 106 2.76 10.79 11.05
N VAL A 107 3.24 9.89 10.20
CA VAL A 107 2.52 8.73 9.70
C VAL A 107 3.08 7.49 10.39
N LYS A 108 2.26 6.79 11.16
CA LYS A 108 2.61 5.50 11.79
C LYS A 108 1.98 4.36 11.01
N GLN A 109 2.82 3.47 10.50
CA GLN A 109 2.46 2.24 9.81
C GLN A 109 3.01 1.06 10.61
N GLY A 110 2.23 0.62 11.59
CA GLY A 110 2.62 -0.45 12.51
C GLY A 110 3.75 0.00 13.41
N LYS A 111 4.92 -0.64 13.28
CA LYS A 111 6.12 -0.26 14.05
C LYS A 111 6.91 0.88 13.41
N GLN A 112 6.67 1.17 12.14
CA GLN A 112 7.39 2.20 11.41
C GLN A 112 6.71 3.56 11.56
N SER A 113 7.50 4.61 11.69
CA SER A 113 7.00 5.98 11.77
C SER A 113 7.77 6.87 10.79
N HIS A 114 7.04 7.65 10.01
CA HIS A 114 7.58 8.52 8.98
C HIS A 114 7.10 9.95 9.21
N GLN A 115 8.01 10.91 9.11
CA GLN A 115 7.64 12.33 9.10
C GLN A 115 7.67 12.89 7.68
N CYS A 116 6.67 13.71 7.35
CA CYS A 116 6.52 14.36 6.06
C CYS A 116 5.93 15.78 6.17
N HIS A 117 6.07 16.54 5.08
CA HIS A 117 5.45 17.87 4.94
C HIS A 117 4.10 17.77 4.24
N GLN A 118 3.95 16.79 3.35
CA GLN A 118 2.74 16.52 2.60
C GLN A 118 2.44 15.03 2.59
N LEU A 119 1.14 14.71 2.59
CA LEU A 119 0.61 13.37 2.60
C LEU A 119 -0.67 13.33 1.75
N ASP A 120 -0.76 12.37 0.83
CA ASP A 120 -1.99 12.15 0.07
C ASP A 120 -2.61 10.81 0.47
N ILE A 121 -3.84 10.82 0.99
CA ILE A 121 -4.55 9.61 1.42
C ILE A 121 -5.45 9.14 0.28
N LYS A 122 -5.08 8.04 -0.37
CA LYS A 122 -5.84 7.43 -1.46
C LYS A 122 -6.76 6.34 -0.93
N GLY A 123 -7.95 6.70 -0.44
CA GLY A 123 -8.95 5.74 0.01
C GLY A 123 -9.79 6.23 1.19
N PRO A 124 -10.59 5.34 1.80
CA PRO A 124 -11.41 5.70 2.95
C PRO A 124 -10.51 6.05 4.15
N CYS A 125 -10.81 7.18 4.77
CA CYS A 125 -10.15 7.65 5.98
C CYS A 125 -11.17 8.14 6.99
N ARG A 126 -10.83 8.05 8.27
CA ARG A 126 -11.64 8.53 9.39
C ARG A 126 -10.81 9.43 10.28
N LEU A 127 -11.36 10.59 10.65
CA LEU A 127 -10.79 11.43 11.71
C LEU A 127 -11.39 11.00 13.05
N VAL A 128 -10.54 10.65 14.01
CA VAL A 128 -10.94 10.17 15.34
C VAL A 128 -10.39 11.11 16.40
N TYR A 129 -11.29 11.61 17.26
CA TYR A 129 -10.94 12.39 18.43
C TYR A 129 -11.40 11.66 19.69
N THR A 130 -10.48 11.39 20.61
CA THR A 130 -10.75 10.78 21.90
C THR A 130 -10.19 11.64 23.04
N PRO A 131 -11.05 12.25 23.86
CA PRO A 131 -10.58 13.09 24.96
C PRO A 131 -9.98 12.27 26.11
N TYR A 132 -10.56 11.13 26.49
CA TYR A 132 -10.18 10.46 27.73
C TYR A 132 -9.17 9.32 27.57
N SER A 133 -9.16 8.64 26.42
CA SER A 133 -8.27 7.52 26.15
C SER A 133 -7.38 7.83 24.94
N PRO A 134 -6.05 7.75 25.05
CA PRO A 134 -5.16 7.96 23.91
C PRO A 134 -5.31 6.83 22.89
N GLY A 135 -5.32 7.18 21.60
CA GLY A 135 -5.41 6.23 20.50
C GLY A 135 -4.14 5.42 20.24
N PRO A 136 -4.11 4.62 19.16
CA PRO A 136 -3.00 3.70 18.83
C PRO A 136 -1.63 4.38 18.68
N CYS A 137 -1.63 5.70 18.44
CA CYS A 137 -0.43 6.50 18.29
C CYS A 137 -0.01 7.29 19.54
N ASN A 138 -0.65 7.06 20.69
CA ASN A 138 -0.61 7.92 21.87
C ASN A 138 -1.03 9.36 21.55
N ALA A 139 -2.03 9.50 20.66
CA ALA A 139 -2.58 10.77 20.24
C ALA A 139 -4.06 10.83 20.63
N ARG A 140 -4.57 12.04 20.90
CA ARG A 140 -6.00 12.28 21.17
C ARG A 140 -6.78 12.61 19.91
N LEU A 141 -6.10 13.05 18.85
CA LEU A 141 -6.66 13.33 17.53
C LEU A 141 -5.74 12.68 16.49
N TRP A 142 -6.28 11.80 15.66
CA TRP A 142 -5.54 11.16 14.56
C TRP A 142 -6.48 10.84 13.39
N ILE A 143 -5.90 10.60 12.23
CA ILE A 143 -6.60 10.09 11.06
C ILE A 143 -6.24 8.61 10.90
N GLU A 144 -7.25 7.76 10.79
CA GLU A 144 -7.13 6.35 10.45
C GLU A 144 -7.33 6.18 8.95
N ALA A 145 -6.41 5.50 8.28
CA ALA A 145 -6.50 5.19 6.85
C ALA A 145 -6.26 3.69 6.60
N ALA A 146 -7.16 3.08 5.82
CA ALA A 146 -7.06 1.66 5.43
C ALA A 146 -6.14 1.42 4.23
N ALA A 147 -5.77 2.47 3.51
CA ALA A 147 -5.02 2.40 2.27
C ALA A 147 -3.54 2.76 2.43
N HIS A 148 -2.74 2.42 1.40
CA HIS A 148 -1.36 2.87 1.31
C HIS A 148 -1.31 4.39 1.14
N VAL A 149 -0.44 5.06 1.90
CA VAL A 149 -0.35 6.52 1.93
C VAL A 149 0.99 7.00 1.36
N PRO A 150 1.03 7.55 0.13
CA PRO A 150 2.23 8.20 -0.41
C PRO A 150 2.63 9.43 0.42
N MET A 151 3.92 9.52 0.74
CA MET A 151 4.50 10.56 1.61
C MET A 151 5.55 11.37 0.84
N VAL A 152 5.53 12.70 0.98
CA VAL A 152 6.53 13.60 0.40
C VAL A 152 7.22 14.40 1.50
N ARG A 153 8.56 14.29 1.57
CA ARG A 153 9.41 15.20 2.34
C ARG A 153 9.85 16.34 1.43
N ARG A 154 9.61 17.57 1.85
CA ARG A 154 10.07 18.75 1.14
C ARG A 154 11.23 19.39 1.90
N SER A 155 12.20 19.92 1.18
CA SER A 155 13.14 20.90 1.72
C SER A 155 12.68 22.26 1.21
N PHE A 156 12.26 23.14 2.12
CA PHE A 156 12.06 24.56 1.81
C PHE A 156 13.27 25.34 2.32
#